data_AF-A0A1Q8YH60-F1
#
_entry.id   AF-A0A1Q8YH60-F1
#
_cell.length_a   1.000
_cell.length_b   1.000
_cell.length_c   1.000
_cell.angle_alpha   90.00
_cell.angle_beta   90.00
_cell.angle_gamma   90.00
#
_symmetry.space_group_name_H-M   'P 1'
#
loop_
_entity.id
_entity.type
_entity.pdbx_description
1 polymer ?
#
loop_
_entity_poly.entity_id
_entity_poly.type
_entity_poly.pdbx_seq_one_letter_code
_entity_poly.pdbx_strand_id
1 'polypeptide(L)' 'MPNTRELVVLKTRYLVPYRVRGDTVTILRVFHTSRRLPKRW' A
#
# COMPACT_ATOMS: atom_id res chain seq x y z
N MET A 1 10.15 7.70 -1.87
CA MET A 1 10.81 7.20 -0.64
C MET A 1 11.57 5.92 -0.98
N PRO A 2 12.85 5.81 -0.64
CA PRO A 2 13.62 4.61 -0.96
C PRO A 2 12.95 3.36 -0.36
N ASN A 3 12.92 2.26 -1.12
CA ASN A 3 12.43 0.93 -0.75
C ASN A 3 10.92 0.75 -0.52
N THR A 4 10.07 1.69 -0.95
CA THR A 4 8.61 1.45 -0.97
C THR A 4 8.21 0.79 -2.29
N ARG A 5 7.52 -0.34 -2.23
CA ARG A 5 6.93 -1.05 -3.36
C ARG A 5 5.41 -0.97 -3.28
N GLU A 6 4.73 -1.08 -4.40
CA GLU A 6 3.27 -1.06 -4.46
C GLU A 6 2.74 -2.42 -4.92
N LEU A 7 1.76 -2.94 -4.19
CA LEU A 7 0.99 -4.11 -4.58
C LEU A 7 -0.40 -3.66 -5.04
N VAL A 8 -0.69 -3.87 -6.33
CA VAL A 8 -2.04 -3.72 -6.88
C VAL A 8 -2.77 -5.05 -6.71
N VAL A 9 -3.86 -5.04 -5.94
CA VAL A 9 -4.65 -6.26 -5.74
C VAL A 9 -5.64 -6.39 -6.89
N LEU A 10 -5.26 -7.22 -7.87
CA LEU A 10 -6.03 -7.45 -9.09
C LEU A 10 -7.49 -7.81 -8.79
N LYS A 11 -8.40 -7.40 -9.68
CA LYS A 11 -9.86 -7.58 -9.54
C LYS A 11 -10.48 -6.88 -8.33
N THR A 12 -9.71 -6.12 -7.58
CA THR A 12 -10.19 -5.24 -6.51
C THR A 12 -9.69 -3.82 -6.72
N ARG A 13 -10.22 -2.89 -5.93
CA ARG A 13 -9.83 -1.47 -6.00
C ARG A 13 -8.90 -1.12 -4.84
N TYR A 14 -7.95 -2.01 -4.55
CA TYR A 14 -6.99 -1.84 -3.46
C TYR A 14 -5.55 -1.67 -3.96
N LEU A 15 -4.86 -0.70 -3.37
CA LEU A 15 -3.44 -0.43 -3.53
C LEU A 15 -2.77 -0.52 -2.16
N VAL A 16 -1.72 -1.33 -2.05
CA VAL A 16 -1.02 -1.60 -0.80
C VAL A 16 0.46 -1.29 -0.96
N PRO A 17 0.94 -0.13 -0.49
CA PRO A 17 2.37 0.12 -0.38
C PRO A 17 2.96 -0.75 0.73
N TYR A 18 4.08 -1.38 0.43
CA TYR A 18 4.82 -2.22 1.36
C TYR A 18 6.33 -2.00 1.25
N ARG A 19 7.06 -2.48 2.24
CA ARG A 19 8.53 -2.54 2.24
C ARG A 19 8.98 -3.95 2.58
N VAL A 20 10.13 -4.34 2.05
CA VAL A 20 10.79 -5.60 2.38
C VAL A 20 12.08 -5.29 3.12
N ARG A 21 12.31 -5.97 4.24
CA ARG A 21 13.55 -5.92 5.02
C ARG A 21 13.91 -7.34 5.47
N GLY A 22 14.94 -7.93 4.87
CA GLY A 22 15.25 -9.34 5.07
C GLY A 22 14.09 -10.22 4.60
N ASP A 23 13.60 -11.07 5.49
CA ASP A 23 12.43 -11.95 5.31
C ASP A 23 11.09 -11.27 5.66
N THR A 24 11.13 -10.04 6.17
CA THR A 24 9.96 -9.36 6.70
C THR A 24 9.36 -8.42 5.65
N VAL A 25 8.05 -8.57 5.43
CA VAL A 25 7.24 -7.66 4.61
C VAL A 25 6.39 -6.78 5.52
N THR A 26 6.60 -5.47 5.44
CA THR A 26 5.81 -4.49 6.21
C THR A 26 4.82 -3.78 5.29
N ILE A 27 3.53 -3.96 5.57
CA ILE A 27 2.47 -3.17 4.94
C ILE A 27 2.46 -1.78 5.57
N LEU A 28 2.62 -0.73 4.76
CA LEU A 28 2.60 0.64 5.26
C LEU A 28 1.16 1.15 5.40
N ARG A 29 0.29 0.78 4.46
CA ARG A 29 -1.10 1.22 4.40
C ARG A 29 -1.91 0.39 3.40
N VAL A 30 -3.23 0.45 3.53
CA VAL A 30 -4.17 -0.08 2.54
C VAL A 30 -5.03 1.07 2.02
N PHE A 31 -5.01 1.30 0.70
CA PHE A 31 -5.82 2.33 0.06
C PHE A 31 -6.92 1.70 -0.79
N HIS A 32 -8.15 2.20 -0.66
CA HIS A 32 -9.21 1.91 -1.62
C HIS A 32 -9.18 2.99 -2.72
N THR A 33 -8.77 2.63 -3.94
CA THR A 33 -8.47 3.58 -5.03
C THR A 33 -9.68 4.38 -5.51
N SER A 34 -10.91 3.89 -5.30
CA SER A 34 -12.13 4.67 -5.58
C SER A 34 -12.56 5.63 -4.47
N ARG A 35 -11.87 5.64 -3.33
CA ARG A 35 -12.20 6.52 -2.20
C ARG A 35 -11.19 7.66 -2.14
N ARG A 36 -11.68 8.85 -1.80
CA ARG A 36 -10.81 9.98 -1.51
C ARG A 36 -10.01 9.67 -0.24
N LEU A 37 -8.72 9.99 -0.25
CA LEU A 37 -7.87 9.82 0.93
C LEU A 37 -8.44 10.65 2.10
N PRO A 38 -8.35 10.16 3.34
CA PRO A 38 -8.75 10.93 4.49
C PRO A 38 -7.92 12.22 4.56
N LYS A 39 -8.57 13.32 4.97
CA LYS A 39 -7.92 14.64 5.09
C LYS A 39 -6.81 14.64 6.15
N ARG A 40 -6.85 13.71 7.09
CA ARG A 40 -5.84 13.46 8.12
C ARG A 40 -5.69 11.96 8.32
N TRP A 41 -4.47 11.51 8.54
CA TRP A 41 -4.12 10.13 8.83
C TRP A 41 -3.95 9.89 10.32
#